data_AF-A0A821Q9Z2-F1
#
_entry.id   AF-A0A821Q9Z2-F1
#
_cell.length_a   1.000
_cell.length_b   1.000
_cell.length_c   1.000
_cell.angle_alpha   90.00
_cell.angle_beta   90.00
_cell.angle_gamma   90.00
#
_symmetry.space_group_name_H-M   'P 1'
#
loop_
_entity.id
_entity.type
_entity.pdbx_description
1 polymer ?
#
loop_
_entity_poly.entity_id
_entity_poly.type
_entity_poly.pdbx_seq_one_letter_code
_entity_poly.pdbx_strand_id
1 'polypeptide(L)' 'MSNSSPFGSGFPPPPPPPSPWWCNGCRRTNAGRRYQCKICKWGDTYDLCDRCINKAPALHPGHSFRLV' A
#
# COMPACT_ATOMS: atom_id res chain seq x y z
N MET A 1 5.95 14.41 -49.94
CA MET A 1 5.06 13.27 -49.65
C MET A 1 4.74 13.31 -48.17
N SER A 2 3.48 13.56 -47.85
CA SER A 2 2.93 13.69 -46.52
C SER A 2 2.65 12.30 -45.95
N ASN A 3 3.20 11.93 -44.79
CA ASN A 3 2.50 11.14 -43.75
C ASN A 3 3.48 10.87 -42.60
N SER A 4 3.31 11.48 -41.43
CA SER A 4 2.32 11.14 -40.38
C SER A 4 2.99 10.31 -39.30
N SER A 5 3.45 11.01 -38.26
CA SER A 5 3.76 10.42 -36.97
C SER A 5 2.56 9.62 -36.46
N PRO A 6 2.72 8.33 -36.08
CA PRO A 6 1.60 7.52 -35.60
C PRO A 6 1.25 7.75 -34.12
N PHE A 7 1.98 8.62 -33.40
CA PHE A 7 1.72 8.85 -31.97
C PHE A 7 0.62 9.89 -31.73
N GLY A 8 -0.52 9.70 -32.38
CA GLY A 8 -1.77 10.34 -32.02
C GLY A 8 -2.65 9.38 -31.23
N SER A 9 -2.61 9.44 -29.89
CA SER A 9 -3.74 9.12 -28.99
C SER A 9 -3.29 9.15 -27.52
N GLY A 10 -3.77 10.15 -26.79
CA GLY A 10 -3.48 10.38 -25.38
C GLY A 10 -4.15 9.38 -24.44
N PHE A 11 -3.51 8.23 -24.25
CA PHE A 11 -3.76 7.38 -23.08
C PHE A 11 -2.81 7.81 -21.96
N PRO A 12 -3.29 8.19 -20.76
CA PRO A 12 -2.41 8.35 -19.62
C PRO A 12 -1.70 7.01 -19.36
N PRO A 13 -0.41 7.00 -18.98
CA PRO A 13 0.26 5.77 -18.60
C PRO A 13 -0.55 5.07 -17.50
N PRO A 14 -0.64 3.73 -17.51
CA PRO A 14 -1.28 3.01 -16.42
C PRO A 14 -0.65 3.44 -15.09
N PRO A 15 -1.43 3.56 -14.00
CA PRO A 15 -0.87 3.90 -12.71
C PRO A 15 0.27 2.93 -12.39
N PRO A 16 1.39 3.41 -11.85
CA PRO A 16 2.48 2.54 -11.47
C PRO A 16 1.93 1.43 -10.57
N PRO A 17 2.37 0.16 -10.75
CA PRO A 17 1.95 -0.90 -9.86
C PRO A 17 2.23 -0.47 -8.42
N PRO A 18 1.28 -0.72 -7.48
CA PRO A 18 1.49 -0.37 -6.10
C PRO A 18 2.83 -0.92 -5.64
N SER A 19 3.68 -0.04 -5.10
CA SER A 19 5.01 -0.44 -4.65
C SER A 19 4.84 -1.55 -3.61
N PRO A 20 5.54 -2.69 -3.79
CA PRO A 20 5.42 -3.80 -2.88
C PRO A 20 5.85 -3.35 -1.49
N TRP A 21 4.96 -3.47 -0.52
CA TRP A 21 5.19 -3.05 0.85
C TRP A 21 5.26 -4.26 1.77
N TRP A 22 6.03 -4.14 2.86
CA TRP A 22 6.27 -5.23 3.80
C TRP A 22 5.27 -5.18 4.95
N CYS A 23 4.58 -6.30 5.21
CA CYS A 23 3.72 -6.43 6.39
C CYS A 23 4.52 -6.89 7.60
N ASN A 24 4.51 -6.15 8.71
CA ASN A 24 5.20 -6.52 9.95
C ASN A 24 4.57 -7.73 10.65
N GLY A 25 3.26 -7.96 10.47
CA GLY A 25 2.55 -9.06 11.10
C GLY A 25 2.87 -10.43 10.51
N CYS A 26 2.93 -10.53 9.17
CA CYS A 26 3.19 -11.80 8.47
C CYS A 26 4.55 -11.84 7.75
N ARG A 27 5.32 -10.75 7.77
CA ARG A 27 6.64 -10.63 7.12
C ARG A 27 6.61 -11.01 5.65
N ARG A 28 5.52 -10.64 4.97
CA ARG A 28 5.29 -10.85 3.54
C ARG A 28 5.11 -9.54 2.83
N THR A 29 5.63 -9.51 1.61
CA THR A 29 5.44 -8.40 0.69
C THR A 29 4.05 -8.46 0.09
N ASN A 30 3.27 -7.40 0.22
CA ASN A 30 1.94 -7.29 -0.33
C ASN A 30 1.88 -6.08 -1.29
N ALA A 31 1.05 -6.20 -2.32
CA ALA A 31 0.76 -5.13 -3.27
C ALA A 31 -0.69 -4.60 -3.13
N GLY A 32 -1.42 -5.10 -2.12
CA GLY A 32 -2.81 -4.76 -1.85
C GLY A 32 -2.97 -3.74 -0.73
N ARG A 33 -4.14 -3.78 -0.07
CA ARG A 33 -4.53 -2.90 1.04
C ARG A 33 -3.51 -2.92 2.19
N ARG A 34 -2.86 -1.78 2.43
CA ARG A 34 -1.92 -1.55 3.53
C ARG A 34 -2.61 -0.83 4.66
N TYR A 35 -2.54 -1.40 5.86
CA TYR A 35 -3.05 -0.77 7.07
C TYR A 35 -1.87 -0.28 7.90
N GLN A 36 -1.68 1.03 7.96
CA GLN A 36 -0.60 1.64 8.70
C GLN A 36 -1.12 2.24 10.00
N CYS A 37 -0.42 1.99 11.11
CA CYS A 37 -0.62 2.74 12.33
C CYS A 37 0.13 4.09 12.24
N LYS A 38 -0.61 5.21 12.18
CA LYS A 38 -0.05 6.58 12.26
C LYS A 38 -0.26 7.24 13.63
N ILE A 39 -0.94 6.53 14.54
CA ILE A 39 -1.35 7.07 15.85
C ILE A 39 -0.31 6.78 16.93
N CYS A 40 0.58 5.82 16.69
CA CYS A 40 1.69 5.53 17.60
C CYS A 40 2.58 6.74 17.83
N LYS A 41 2.60 7.25 19.06
CA LYS A 41 3.57 8.26 19.52
C LYS A 41 5.00 7.71 19.62
N TRP A 42 5.18 6.39 19.55
CA TRP A 42 6.50 5.74 19.60
C TRP A 42 7.24 5.69 18.26
N GLY A 43 6.70 6.29 17.20
CA GLY A 43 7.44 6.56 15.97
C GLY A 43 7.53 5.39 14.98
N ASP A 44 7.08 4.20 15.35
CA ASP A 44 7.08 3.04 14.45
C ASP A 44 5.83 2.99 13.59
N THR A 45 6.01 3.12 12.27
CA THR A 45 4.95 2.86 11.30
C THR A 45 4.73 1.35 11.20
N TYR A 46 3.78 0.83 11.99
CA TYR A 46 3.43 -0.58 11.92
C TYR A 46 2.46 -0.84 10.77
N ASP A 47 2.93 -1.58 9.77
CA ASP A 47 2.17 -1.92 8.57
C ASP A 47 1.61 -3.34 8.64
N LEU A 48 0.30 -3.48 8.46
CA LEU A 48 -0.43 -4.74 8.47
C LEU A 48 -1.23 -4.91 7.18
N CYS A 49 -1.39 -6.16 6.73
CA CYS A 49 -2.30 -6.48 5.60
C CYS A 49 -3.71 -6.76 6.10
N ASP A 50 -4.66 -6.91 5.18
CA ASP A 50 -6.06 -7.24 5.47
C ASP A 50 -6.21 -8.50 6.35
N ARG A 51 -5.29 -9.45 6.24
CA ARG A 51 -5.32 -10.65 7.08
C ARG A 51 -4.76 -10.39 8.48
N CYS A 52 -3.73 -9.57 8.56
CA CYS A 52 -3.07 -9.25 9.83
C CYS A 52 -3.81 -8.17 10.63
N ILE A 53 -4.65 -7.37 9.98
CA ILE A 53 -5.47 -6.35 10.66
C ILE A 53 -6.45 -6.97 11.66
N ASN A 54 -6.95 -8.18 11.39
CA ASN A 54 -7.79 -8.91 12.36
C ASN A 54 -7.02 -9.31 13.62
N LYS A 55 -5.69 -9.45 13.50
CA LYS A 55 -4.78 -9.68 14.62
C LYS A 55 -4.18 -8.40 15.18
N ALA A 56 -4.49 -7.23 14.60
CA ALA A 56 -4.01 -5.94 15.06
C ALA A 56 -4.24 -5.71 16.56
N PRO A 57 -5.42 -5.95 17.15
CA PRO A 57 -5.61 -5.75 18.60
C PRO A 57 -4.77 -6.71 19.46
N ALA A 58 -4.37 -7.87 18.93
CA ALA A 58 -3.51 -8.83 19.63
C ALA A 58 -2.02 -8.53 19.44
N LEU A 59 -1.62 -8.10 18.24
CA LEU A 59 -0.24 -7.75 17.88
C LEU A 59 0.14 -6.34 18.36
N HIS A 60 -0.86 -5.47 18.46
CA HIS A 60 -0.69 -4.06 18.76
C HIS A 60 -1.95 -3.48 19.44
N PRO A 61 -2.19 -3.84 20.72
CA PRO A 61 -3.37 -3.41 21.46
C PRO A 61 -3.38 -1.90 21.66
N GLY A 62 -4.58 -1.30 21.56
CA GLY A 62 -4.81 0.12 21.88
C GLY A 62 -4.55 1.12 20.75
N HIS A 63 -4.20 0.66 19.54
CA HIS A 63 -3.94 1.56 18.41
C HIS A 63 -4.83 1.28 17.19
N SER A 64 -5.32 2.36 16.58
CA SER A 64 -6.16 2.30 15.39
C SER A 64 -5.28 2.31 14.13
N PHE A 65 -5.57 1.38 13.23
CA PHE A 65 -4.89 1.27 11.95
C PHE A 65 -5.71 1.96 10.87
N ARG A 66 -5.05 2.71 9.99
CA ARG A 66 -5.69 3.40 8.86
C ARG A 66 -5.26 2.74 7.56
N LEU A 67 -6.23 2.54 6.66
CA LEU A 67 -5.93 2.10 5.30
C LEU A 67 -5.22 3.24 4.54
N VAL A 68 -4.07 2.93 3.97
CA VAL A 68 -3.23 3.81 3.15
C VAL A 68 -2.92 3.17 1.81
#